data_AF-A0A835Z393-F1
#
_entry.id   AF-A0A835Z393-F1
#
_cell.length_a   1.000
_cell.length_b   1.000
_cell.length_c   1.000
_cell.angle_alpha   90.00
_cell.angle_beta   90.00
_cell.angle_gamma   90.00
#
_symmetry.space_group_name_H-M   'P 1'
#
loop_
_entity.id
_entity.type
_entity.pdbx_description
1 polymer ?
#
loop_
_entity_poly.entity_id
_entity_poly.type
_entity_poly.pdbx_seq_one_letter_code
_entity_poly.pdbx_strand_id
1 'polypeptide(L)'
;VCRLMGGDMRIIAEVVARHKWWQETAARREVQQALLAPPPAGRWDEFSGTSDTTRECDVRDDLALALGGSIEIETPAGFADVITATHVIEVKNWRNWKHALGQVLAYHAFASDKRMRIHLFA
;
A
#
# COMPACT_ATOMS: atom_id res chain seq x y z
N VAL A 1 6.25 -20.22 11.78
CA VAL A 1 5.19 -20.72 10.87
C VAL A 1 3.98 -19.80 11.01
N CYS A 2 3.81 -18.82 10.13
CA CYS A 2 2.58 -18.00 10.13
C CYS A 2 1.50 -18.75 9.36
N ARG A 3 0.44 -19.17 10.07
CA ARG A 3 -0.81 -19.65 9.44
C ARG A 3 -1.61 -18.42 9.00
N LEU A 4 -1.60 -18.15 7.70
CA LEU A 4 -2.61 -17.31 7.06
C LEU A 4 -3.88 -18.16 6.90
N MET A 5 -4.90 -17.90 7.73
CA MET A 5 -6.24 -18.47 7.55
C MET A 5 -7.08 -17.50 6.72
N GLY A 6 -7.63 -17.99 5.59
CA GLY A 6 -8.80 -17.38 4.95
C GLY A 6 -8.58 -16.40 3.78
N GLY A 7 -7.50 -16.52 3.00
CA GLY A 7 -7.33 -15.75 1.76
C GLY A 7 -7.79 -16.51 0.51
N ASP A 8 -8.28 -15.80 -0.51
CA ASP A 8 -8.54 -16.38 -1.83
C ASP A 8 -7.26 -17.06 -2.35
N MET A 9 -7.34 -18.38 -2.52
CA MET A 9 -6.21 -19.22 -2.91
C MET A 9 -5.60 -18.80 -4.26
N ARG A 10 -6.37 -18.11 -5.11
CA ARG A 10 -5.89 -17.56 -6.40
C ARG A 10 -4.93 -16.39 -6.17
N ILE A 11 -5.24 -15.50 -5.23
CA ILE A 11 -4.37 -14.38 -4.85
C ILE A 11 -3.09 -14.92 -4.23
N ILE A 12 -3.19 -15.94 -3.37
CA ILE A 12 -2.02 -16.59 -2.77
C ILE A 12 -1.14 -17.20 -3.86
N ALA A 13 -1.72 -17.91 -4.82
CA ALA A 13 -0.99 -18.49 -5.93
C ALA A 13 -0.28 -17.43 -6.79
N GLU A 14 -0.95 -16.30 -7.07
CA GLU A 14 -0.38 -15.19 -7.83
C GLU A 14 0.76 -14.51 -7.06
N VAL A 15 0.59 -14.24 -5.77
CA VAL A 15 1.64 -13.68 -4.90
C VAL A 15 2.85 -14.60 -4.86
N VAL A 16 2.64 -15.91 -4.71
CA VAL A 16 3.71 -16.91 -4.73
C VAL A 16 4.41 -16.95 -6.09
N ALA A 17 3.66 -16.89 -7.20
CA ALA A 17 4.24 -16.89 -8.54
C ALA A 17 5.09 -15.64 -8.80
N ARG A 18 4.57 -14.44 -8.44
CA ARG A 18 5.32 -13.17 -8.53
C ARG A 18 6.53 -13.15 -7.62
N HIS A 19 6.42 -13.74 -6.43
CA HIS A 19 7.57 -13.90 -5.54
C HIS A 19 8.64 -14.78 -6.17
N LYS A 20 8.29 -15.94 -6.75
CA LYS A 20 9.25 -16.80 -7.46
C LYS A 20 9.93 -16.08 -8.63
N TRP A 21 9.14 -15.38 -9.46
CA TRP A 21 9.68 -14.55 -10.54
C TRP A 21 10.65 -13.47 -10.03
N TRP A 22 10.31 -12.81 -8.92
CA TRP A 22 11.19 -11.86 -8.25
C TRP A 22 12.48 -12.51 -7.74
N GLN A 23 12.41 -13.74 -7.21
CA GLN A 23 13.59 -14.49 -6.75
C GLN A 23 14.57 -14.81 -7.89
N GLU A 24 14.04 -15.01 -9.10
CA GLU A 24 14.77 -15.41 -10.31
C GLU A 24 15.30 -14.23 -11.16
N THR A 25 14.82 -13.02 -10.90
CA THR A 25 15.19 -11.84 -11.69
C THR A 25 16.64 -11.40 -11.42
N ALA A 26 17.43 -11.19 -12.47
CA ALA A 26 18.84 -10.77 -12.36
C ALA A 26 19.03 -9.44 -11.58
N ALA A 27 18.09 -8.50 -11.74
CA ALA A 27 18.07 -7.22 -11.04
C ALA A 27 17.76 -7.33 -9.53
N ARG A 28 17.37 -8.52 -9.04
CA ARG A 28 17.03 -8.72 -7.63
C ARG A 28 18.17 -8.29 -6.71
N ARG A 29 19.41 -8.66 -7.02
CA ARG A 29 20.55 -8.35 -6.15
C ARG A 29 20.77 -6.85 -6.07
N GLU A 30 20.70 -6.15 -7.20
CA GLU A 30 20.87 -4.70 -7.23
C GLU A 30 19.75 -3.97 -6.48
N VAL A 31 18.49 -4.35 -6.71
CA VAL A 31 17.35 -3.75 -6.00
C VAL A 31 17.37 -4.10 -4.52
N GLN A 32 17.71 -5.33 -4.16
CA GLN A 32 17.85 -5.75 -2.77
C GLN A 32 18.99 -5.00 -2.06
N GLN A 33 20.14 -4.81 -2.73
CA GLN A 33 21.24 -4.02 -2.21
C GLN A 33 20.87 -2.54 -2.08
N ALA A 34 20.13 -1.97 -3.04
CA ALA A 34 19.64 -0.60 -2.95
C ALA A 34 18.63 -0.39 -1.81
N LEU A 35 17.78 -1.39 -1.54
CA LEU A 35 16.83 -1.35 -0.42
C LEU A 35 17.49 -1.58 0.96
N LEU A 36 18.55 -2.38 1.00
CA LEU A 36 19.31 -2.65 2.23
C LEU A 36 20.40 -1.63 2.50
N ALA A 37 20.81 -0.86 1.48
CA ALA A 37 21.76 0.22 1.65
C ALA A 37 21.19 1.19 2.69
N PRO A 38 21.99 1.62 3.69
CA PRO A 38 21.61 2.77 4.48
C PRO A 38 21.39 3.91 3.48
N PRO A 39 20.30 4.69 3.60
CA PRO A 39 20.17 5.84 2.74
C PRO A 39 21.35 6.78 2.97
N PRO A 40 21.63 7.66 1.99
CA PRO A 40 22.76 8.56 2.04
C PRO A 40 22.85 9.21 3.43
N ALA A 41 24.06 9.21 3.99
CA ALA A 41 24.32 9.79 5.30
C ALA A 41 23.96 11.29 5.26
N GLY A 42 22.76 11.60 5.72
CA GLY A 42 22.18 12.92 5.63
C GLY A 42 20.67 12.83 5.60
N ARG A 43 20.04 13.30 6.68
CA ARG A 43 18.62 13.65 6.76
C ARG A 43 17.63 12.52 7.09
N TRP A 44 17.94 11.66 8.07
CA TRP A 44 16.85 10.97 8.79
C TRP A 44 16.16 11.91 9.81
N ASP A 45 16.95 12.82 10.40
CA ASP A 45 16.53 13.64 11.54
C ASP A 45 15.75 14.90 11.14
N GLU A 46 15.70 15.23 9.85
CA GLU A 46 14.98 16.41 9.35
C GLU A 46 13.56 16.07 8.87
N PHE A 47 13.21 14.78 8.83
CA PHE A 47 11.84 14.29 8.58
C PHE A 47 11.14 13.82 9.86
N SER A 48 11.84 13.77 11.00
CA SER A 48 11.26 13.42 12.30
C SER A 48 10.57 14.60 13.00
N GLY A 49 10.52 15.77 12.35
CA GLY A 49 10.09 17.04 12.92
C GLY A 49 8.86 17.65 12.26
N THR A 50 7.77 16.92 12.15
CA THR A 50 6.43 17.52 12.01
C THR A 50 5.45 16.61 12.73
N SER A 51 4.60 17.19 13.57
CA SER A 51 3.73 16.50 14.50
C SER A 51 2.91 15.38 13.83
N ASP A 52 2.81 14.21 14.47
CA ASP A 52 1.88 13.09 14.17
C ASP A 52 0.38 13.50 14.31
N THR A 53 0.04 14.76 14.06
CA THR A 53 -1.31 15.33 14.21
C THR A 53 -2.16 15.20 12.96
N THR A 54 -1.53 14.91 11.81
CA THR A 54 -2.26 14.73 10.55
C THR A 54 -3.11 13.48 10.65
N ARG A 55 -4.43 13.62 10.57
CA ARG A 55 -5.35 12.49 10.67
C ARG A 55 -5.48 11.82 9.30
N GLU A 56 -5.55 10.50 9.28
CA GLU A 56 -5.77 9.72 8.05
C GLU A 56 -7.02 10.20 7.29
N CYS A 57 -8.08 10.59 8.00
CA CYS A 57 -9.31 11.10 7.39
C CYS A 57 -9.13 12.42 6.64
N ASP A 58 -8.32 13.34 7.15
CA ASP A 58 -8.10 14.65 6.51
C ASP A 58 -7.35 14.44 5.17
N VAL A 59 -6.32 13.59 5.18
CA VAL A 59 -5.54 13.25 3.97
C VAL A 59 -6.40 12.52 2.94
N ARG A 60 -7.26 11.59 3.40
CA ARG A 60 -8.21 10.89 2.53
C ARG A 60 -9.17 11.85 1.85
N ASP A 61 -9.78 12.76 2.61
CA ASP A 61 -10.79 13.68 2.10
C ASP A 61 -10.16 14.65 1.07
N ASP A 62 -8.97 15.20 1.37
CA ASP A 62 -8.21 16.03 0.44
C ASP A 62 -7.80 15.27 -0.83
N LEU A 63 -7.35 14.02 -0.69
CA LEU A 63 -6.96 13.17 -1.80
C LEU A 63 -8.15 12.80 -2.70
N ALA A 64 -9.30 12.49 -2.09
CA ALA A 64 -10.52 12.19 -2.82
C ALA A 64 -11.00 13.41 -3.60
N LEU A 65 -10.99 14.60 -2.98
CA LEU A 65 -11.34 15.85 -3.66
C LEU A 65 -10.39 16.13 -4.84
N ALA A 66 -9.08 15.97 -4.65
CA ALA A 66 -8.08 16.22 -5.69
C ALA A 66 -8.19 15.24 -6.88
N LEU A 67 -8.64 14.02 -6.65
CA LEU A 67 -8.73 12.96 -7.67
C LEU A 67 -10.14 12.75 -8.22
N GLY A 68 -11.15 13.45 -7.69
CA GLY A 68 -12.56 13.18 -7.98
C GLY A 68 -12.97 11.76 -7.57
N GLY A 69 -12.44 11.26 -6.45
CA GLY A 69 -12.70 9.93 -5.91
C GLY A 69 -13.84 9.92 -4.88
N SER A 70 -14.45 8.76 -4.71
CA SER A 70 -15.39 8.49 -3.63
C SER A 70 -14.67 7.92 -2.42
N ILE A 71 -15.08 8.31 -1.21
CA ILE A 71 -14.47 7.86 0.05
C ILE A 71 -15.25 6.73 0.71
N GLU A 72 -14.57 5.96 1.56
CA GLU A 72 -15.15 4.92 2.43
C GLU A 72 -16.12 3.98 1.69
N ILE A 73 -15.69 3.49 0.52
CA ILE A 73 -16.53 2.58 -0.26
C ILE A 73 -16.54 1.20 0.39
N GLU A 74 -17.73 0.74 0.75
CA GLU A 74 -17.94 -0.59 1.30
C GLU A 74 -17.51 -1.68 0.30
N THR A 75 -16.71 -2.61 0.81
CA THR A 75 -16.32 -3.85 0.14
C THR A 75 -16.56 -5.01 1.09
N PRO A 76 -16.63 -6.26 0.60
CA PRO A 76 -16.71 -7.43 1.48
C PRO A 76 -15.50 -7.59 2.43
N ALA A 77 -14.39 -6.89 2.20
CA ALA A 77 -13.20 -6.88 3.07
C ALA A 77 -13.11 -5.65 3.99
N GLY A 78 -14.12 -4.77 4.01
CA GLY A 78 -14.13 -3.52 4.77
C GLY A 78 -14.30 -2.30 3.87
N PHE A 79 -13.91 -1.12 4.34
CA PHE A 79 -14.12 0.14 3.61
C PHE A 79 -12.82 0.60 2.96
N ALA A 80 -12.81 0.77 1.64
CA ALA A 80 -11.67 1.33 0.92
C ALA A 80 -11.64 2.85 1.08
N ASP A 81 -10.47 3.41 1.40
CA ASP A 81 -10.34 4.83 1.72
C ASP A 81 -10.76 5.75 0.57
N VAL A 82 -10.22 5.53 -0.64
CA VAL A 82 -10.59 6.28 -1.85
C VAL A 82 -10.69 5.36 -3.06
N ILE A 83 -11.80 5.43 -3.79
CA ILE A 83 -11.97 4.81 -5.10
C ILE A 83 -12.15 5.88 -6.17
N THR A 84 -11.34 5.84 -7.21
CA THR A 84 -11.45 6.70 -8.39
C THR A 84 -11.91 5.87 -9.59
N ALA A 85 -12.06 6.52 -10.75
CA ALA A 85 -12.32 5.81 -12.00
C ALA A 85 -11.26 4.72 -12.30
N THR A 86 -10.00 4.94 -11.89
CA THR A 86 -8.86 4.12 -12.30
C THR A 86 -8.09 3.46 -11.15
N HIS A 87 -8.34 3.84 -9.90
CA HIS A 87 -7.57 3.37 -8.74
C HIS A 87 -8.45 3.00 -7.55
N VAL A 88 -8.00 2.01 -6.79
CA VAL A 88 -8.34 1.77 -5.38
C VAL A 88 -7.14 2.21 -4.54
N ILE A 89 -7.37 3.09 -3.58
CA ILE A 89 -6.31 3.78 -2.83
C ILE A 89 -6.53 3.57 -1.34
N GLU A 90 -5.46 3.18 -0.65
CA GLU A 90 -5.39 3.13 0.81
C GLU A 90 -4.46 4.24 1.32
N VAL A 91 -4.95 5.04 2.28
CA VAL A 91 -4.25 6.19 2.87
C VAL A 91 -3.75 5.78 4.25
N LYS A 92 -2.45 5.90 4.49
CA LYS A 92 -1.88 5.47 5.77
C LYS A 92 -0.69 6.31 6.18
N ASN A 93 -0.51 6.50 7.49
CA ASN A 93 0.77 7.00 7.98
C ASN A 93 1.90 6.06 7.52
N TRP A 94 3.03 6.61 7.10
CA TRP A 94 4.15 5.84 6.54
C TRP A 94 4.66 4.72 7.46
N ARG A 95 4.55 4.88 8.78
CA ARG A 95 4.94 3.84 9.76
C ARG A 95 4.10 2.57 9.62
N ASN A 96 2.89 2.69 9.09
CA ASN A 96 1.91 1.61 8.95
C ASN A 96 1.78 1.10 7.50
N TRP A 97 2.77 1.35 6.63
CA TRP A 97 2.70 1.00 5.20
C TRP A 97 2.39 -0.48 4.91
N LYS A 98 2.81 -1.42 5.78
CA LYS A 98 2.49 -2.85 5.64
C LYS A 98 1.01 -3.15 5.84
N HIS A 99 0.35 -2.41 6.74
CA HIS A 99 -1.09 -2.51 6.95
C HIS A 99 -1.81 -2.03 5.69
N ALA A 100 -1.37 -0.90 5.14
CA ALA A 100 -1.93 -0.35 3.92
C ALA A 100 -1.81 -1.30 2.72
N LEU A 101 -0.67 -2.00 2.60
CA LEU A 101 -0.46 -3.02 1.57
C LEU A 101 -1.46 -4.18 1.69
N GLY A 102 -1.71 -4.66 2.91
CA GLY A 102 -2.69 -5.73 3.13
C GLY A 102 -4.11 -5.29 2.75
N GLN A 103 -4.49 -4.08 3.14
CA GLN A 103 -5.82 -3.52 2.86
C GLN A 103 -6.04 -3.27 1.37
N VAL A 104 -5.11 -2.61 0.67
CA VAL A 104 -5.27 -2.34 -0.77
C VAL A 104 -5.35 -3.62 -1.61
N LEU A 105 -4.61 -4.67 -1.22
CA LEU A 105 -4.70 -5.99 -1.87
C LEU A 105 -6.07 -6.64 -1.64
N ALA A 106 -6.62 -6.52 -0.44
CA ALA A 106 -7.94 -7.05 -0.11
C ALA A 106 -9.05 -6.32 -0.88
N TYR A 107 -9.01 -4.98 -0.95
CA TYR A 107 -10.00 -4.19 -1.68
C TYR A 107 -9.93 -4.38 -3.19
N HIS A 108 -8.72 -4.49 -3.75
CA HIS A 108 -8.52 -4.74 -5.18
C HIS A 108 -9.14 -6.07 -5.65
N ALA A 109 -9.27 -7.07 -4.79
CA ALA A 109 -9.99 -8.31 -5.13
C ALA A 109 -11.45 -8.06 -5.55
N PHE A 110 -12.05 -6.95 -5.10
CA PHE A 110 -13.43 -6.54 -5.40
C PHE A 110 -13.52 -5.34 -6.36
N ALA A 111 -12.38 -4.75 -6.72
CA ALA A 111 -12.24 -3.63 -7.66
C ALA A 111 -11.12 -3.94 -8.68
N SER A 112 -11.18 -5.12 -9.29
CA SER A 112 -10.10 -5.69 -10.10
C SER A 112 -9.87 -4.98 -11.44
N ASP A 113 -10.79 -4.12 -11.85
CA ASP A 113 -10.66 -3.20 -12.98
C ASP A 113 -9.77 -1.98 -12.66
N LYS A 114 -9.44 -1.77 -11.37
CA LYS A 114 -8.73 -0.58 -10.88
C LYS A 114 -7.30 -0.92 -10.49
N ARG A 115 -6.41 0.07 -10.57
CA ARG A 115 -5.02 -0.07 -10.12
C ARG A 115 -4.92 0.15 -8.61
N MET A 116 -4.07 -0.64 -7.95
CA MET A 116 -3.77 -0.45 -6.53
C MET A 116 -2.83 0.74 -6.32
N ARG A 117 -3.10 1.56 -5.31
CA ARG A 117 -2.21 2.63 -4.85
C ARG A 117 -2.20 2.69 -3.33
N ILE A 118 -1.01 2.86 -2.74
CA ILE A 118 -0.87 3.24 -1.34
C ILE A 118 -0.45 4.70 -1.31
N HIS A 119 -1.16 5.52 -0.54
CA HIS A 119 -0.81 6.91 -0.30
C HIS A 119 -0.27 7.06 1.12
N LEU A 120 1.06 7.22 1.23
CA LEU A 120 1.74 7.38 2.51
C LEU A 120 1.92 8.85 2.86
N PHE A 121 1.68 9.21 4.12
CA PHE A 121 1.92 10.55 4.65
C PHE A 121 2.65 10.52 6.00
N ALA A 122 3.20 11.68 6.40
CA ALA A 122 3.92 11.92 7.66
C ALA A 122 3.02 12.55 8.73
#